data_AF-A0A5J5GKX5-F1
#
_entry.id   AF-A0A5J5GKX5-F1
#
_cell.length_a   1.000
_cell.length_b   1.000
_cell.length_c   1.000
_cell.angle_alpha   90.00
_cell.angle_beta   90.00
_cell.angle_gamma   90.00
#
_symmetry.space_group_name_H-M   'P 1'
#
loop_
_entity.id
_entity.type
_entity.pdbx_description
1 polymer ?
#
loop_
_entity_poly.entity_id
_entity_poly.type
_entity_poly.pdbx_seq_one_letter_code
_entity_poly.pdbx_strand_id
1 'polypeptide(L)' 'MMELSDQMLLESYHQAIELQLEHDFIAMLLVEIRKRNLHSPELAVLH' A
#
# COMPACT_ATOMS: atom_id res chain seq x y z
N MET A 1 0.87 18.01 1.71
CA MET A 1 0.32 16.75 1.16
C MET A 1 -0.82 16.34 2.06
N MET A 2 -2.04 16.18 1.54
CA MET A 2 -3.11 15.55 2.31
C MET A 2 -2.61 14.15 2.67
N GLU A 3 -2.43 13.88 3.97
CA GLU A 3 -2.16 12.51 4.40
C GLU A 3 -3.33 11.64 3.94
N LEU A 4 -3.05 10.64 3.13
CA LEU A 4 -4.02 9.60 2.85
C LEU A 4 -4.41 8.99 4.20
N SER A 5 -5.71 8.81 4.43
CA SER A 5 -6.17 7.98 5.54
C SER A 5 -5.66 6.55 5.33
N ASP A 6 -5.53 5.78 6.40
CA ASP A 6 -5.00 4.42 6.33
C ASP A 6 -5.82 3.53 5.37
N GLN A 7 -7.14 3.74 5.33
CA GLN A 7 -8.03 3.06 4.40
C GLN A 7 -7.72 3.41 2.94
N MET A 8 -7.55 4.70 2.63
CA MET A 8 -7.24 5.15 1.27
C MET A 8 -5.85 4.71 0.82
N LEU A 9 -4.89 4.64 1.75
CA LEU A 9 -3.54 4.17 1.45
C LEU A 9 -3.54 2.69 1.05
N LEU A 10 -4.27 1.85 1.78
CA LEU A 10 -4.45 0.43 1.45
C LEU A 10 -5.18 0.26 0.11
N GLU A 11 -6.31 0.96 -0.08
CA GLU A 11 -7.07 0.91 -1.34
C GLU A 11 -6.21 1.33 -2.54
N SER A 12 -5.44 2.42 -2.40
CA SER A 12 -4.52 2.88 -3.45
C SER A 12 -3.46 1.84 -3.78
N TYR A 13 -2.95 1.11 -2.79
CA TYR A 13 -1.98 0.03 -3.01
C TYR A 13 -2.57 -1.14 -3.79
N HIS A 14 -3.78 -1.60 -3.43
CA HIS A 14 -4.47 -2.66 -4.16
C HIS A 14 -4.77 -2.23 -5.60
N GLN A 15 -5.31 -1.02 -5.80
CA GLN A 15 -5.59 -0.48 -7.13
C GLN A 15 -4.31 -0.33 -7.96
N ALA A 16 -3.20 0.09 -7.35
CA ALA A 16 -1.92 0.22 -8.05
C ALA A 16 -1.40 -1.13 -8.58
N ILE A 17 -1.60 -2.21 -7.82
CA ILE A 17 -1.27 -3.58 -8.25
C ILE A 17 -2.21 -4.04 -9.38
N GLU A 18 -3.52 -3.87 -9.21
CA GLU A 18 -4.53 -4.26 -10.21
C GLU A 18 -4.31 -3.56 -11.55
N LEU A 19 -3.96 -2.27 -11.51
CA LEU A 19 -3.68 -1.46 -12.69
C LEU A 19 -2.25 -1.65 -13.24
N GLN A 20 -1.42 -2.48 -12.60
CA GLN A 20 -0.03 -2.70 -12.96
C GLN A 20 0.77 -1.40 -13.11
N LEU A 21 0.58 -0.48 -12.15
CA LEU A 21 1.32 0.78 -12.13
C LEU A 21 2.82 0.54 -11.91
N GLU A 22 3.60 1.60 -12.10
CA GLU A 22 5.05 1.57 -11.93
C GLU A 22 5.46 0.98 -10.58
N HIS A 23 6.45 0.09 -10.62
CA HIS A 23 6.92 -0.64 -9.44
C HIS A 23 7.42 0.31 -8.34
N ASP A 24 8.04 1.43 -8.72
CA ASP A 24 8.51 2.46 -7.79
C ASP A 24 7.34 3.12 -7.03
N PHE A 25 6.20 3.31 -7.70
CA PHE A 25 4.99 3.84 -7.06
C PHE A 25 4.40 2.85 -6.04
N ILE A 26 4.29 1.57 -6.44
CA ILE A 26 3.82 0.50 -5.55
C ILE A 26 4.76 0.36 -4.34
N ALA A 27 6.07 0.44 -4.55
CA ALA A 27 7.07 0.38 -3.49
C ALA A 27 6.95 1.56 -2.51
N MET A 28 6.68 2.78 -3.00
CA MET A 28 6.42 3.93 -2.12
C MET A 28 5.19 3.72 -1.23
N LEU A 29 4.09 3.22 -1.78
CA LEU A 29 2.90 2.90 -0.99
C LEU A 29 3.18 1.83 0.06
N LEU A 30 3.91 0.78 -0.31
CA LEU A 30 4.31 -0.30 0.61
C LEU A 30 5.17 0.21 1.77
N VAL A 31 6.09 1.15 1.51
CA VAL A 31 6.91 1.77 2.55
C VAL A 31 6.03 2.54 3.54
N GLU A 32 5.06 3.31 3.07
CA GLU A 32 4.15 4.06 3.94
C GLU A 32 3.21 3.14 4.74
N ILE A 33 2.69 2.07 4.11
CA ILE A 33 1.88 1.03 4.79
C ILE A 33 2.68 0.39 5.94
N ARG A 34 3.95 0.03 5.69
CA ARG A 34 4.85 -0.54 6.70
C ARG A 34 5.18 0.45 7.81
N LYS A 35 5.47 1.72 7.48
CA LYS A 35 5.74 2.76 8.48
C LYS A 35 4.58 2.96 9.46
N ARG A 36 3.35 2.82 8.97
CA ARG A 36 2.13 2.97 9.76
C ARG A 36 1.65 1.67 10.42
N ASN A 37 2.39 0.56 10.25
CA ASN A 37 2.01 -0.78 10.72
C ASN A 37 0.59 -1.19 10.29
N LEU A 38 0.19 -0.84 9.06
CA LEU A 38 -1.12 -1.24 8.54
C LEU A 38 -1.06 -2.71 8.15
N HIS A 39 -1.76 -3.56 8.91
CA HIS A 39 -1.90 -4.97 8.61
C HIS A 39 -3.01 -5.18 7.59
N SER A 40 -2.64 -5.48 6.34
CA SER A 40 -3.55 -6.15 5.41
C SER A 40 -3.37 -7.67 5.58
N PRO A 41 -4.46 -8.46 5.68
CA PRO A 41 -4.36 -9.92 5.78
C PRO A 41 -3.61 -10.55 4.59
N GLU A 42 -3.57 -9.89 3.43
CA GLU A 42 -2.79 -10.35 2.27
C GLU A 42 -1.28 -10.18 2.44
N LEU A 43 -0.85 -9.16 3.21
CA LEU A 43 0.56 -8.90 3.52
C LEU A 43 1.11 -9.86 4.58
N ALA A 44 0.23 -10.46 5.39
CA ALA A 44 0.61 -11.43 6.42
C ALA A 44 1.05 -12.79 5.85
N VAL A 45 0.76 -13.09 4.58
CA VAL A 45 1.07 -14.37 3.93
C VAL A 45 2.48 -14.42 3.35
N LEU A 46 3.20 -13.29 3.29
CA LEU A 46 4.56 -13.21 2.74
C LEU A 46 5.69 -13.53 3.74
N HIS A 47 5.39 -14.24 4.84
CA HIS A 47 6.38 -14.70 5.82
C HIS A 47 7.00 -16.06 5.45
#